data_AF-A0A3D4IM31-F1
#
_entry.id   AF-A0A3D4IM31-F1
#
_cell.length_a   1.000
_cell.length_b   1.000
_cell.length_c   1.000
_cell.angle_alpha   90.00
_cell.angle_beta   90.00
_cell.angle_gamma   90.00
#
_symmetry.space_group_name_H-M   'P 1'
#
loop_
_entity.id
_entity.type
_entity.pdbx_description
1 polymer ?
#
loop_
_entity_poly.entity_id
_entity_poly.type
_entity_poly.pdbx_seq_one_letter_code
_entity_poly.pdbx_strand_id
1 'polypeptide(L)'
;VDTGMGFERLCMAIQGKKSNYDTDVFTPFINFIAKEAKVEYGKNEKQDVAIRVVADHVRAVSFAISDGQLPSNTGAGYVIRRILRRAVRYAFSYLDFKEPFMYRLVPLFADQLKEV
;
A
#
# COMPACT_ATOMS: atom_id res chain seq x y z
N VAL A 1 7.92 -28.02 15.13
CA VAL A 1 8.64 -26.74 14.96
C VAL A 1 7.84 -25.92 13.98
N ASP A 2 7.50 -24.68 14.33
CA ASP A 2 6.76 -23.73 13.48
C ASP A 2 7.71 -22.57 13.15
N THR A 3 7.76 -22.15 11.88
CA THR A 3 8.69 -21.12 11.40
C THR A 3 7.97 -20.12 10.50
N GLY A 4 8.26 -18.84 10.70
CA GLY A 4 7.79 -17.76 9.83
C GLY A 4 8.93 -16.80 9.47
N MET A 5 9.01 -16.44 8.20
CA MET A 5 9.95 -15.43 7.69
C MET A 5 9.20 -14.43 6.83
N GLY A 6 9.25 -13.14 7.20
CA GLY A 6 8.56 -12.10 6.45
C GLY A 6 9.18 -11.91 5.07
N PHE A 7 8.41 -12.18 4.02
CA PHE A 7 8.86 -12.12 2.63
C PHE A 7 9.45 -10.76 2.27
N GLU A 8 8.79 -9.67 2.62
CA GLU A 8 9.23 -8.31 2.29
C GLU A 8 10.56 -7.95 2.98
N ARG A 9 10.80 -8.48 4.18
CA ARG A 9 12.06 -8.29 4.90
C ARG A 9 13.19 -9.14 4.31
N LEU A 10 12.88 -10.36 3.88
CA LEU A 10 13.84 -11.19 3.16
C LEU A 10 14.26 -10.50 1.85
N CYS A 11 13.30 -10.01 1.06
CA CYS A 11 13.57 -9.26 -0.17
C CYS A 11 14.45 -8.04 0.12
N MET A 12 14.16 -7.28 1.17
CA MET A 12 14.98 -6.15 1.59
C MET A 12 16.44 -6.56 1.85
N ALA A 13 16.65 -7.65 2.59
CA ALA A 13 17.98 -8.15 2.92
C ALA A 13 18.75 -8.63 1.68
N ILE A 14 18.11 -9.46 0.83
CA ILE A 14 18.75 -10.03 -0.37
C ILE A 14 19.05 -8.94 -1.41
N GLN A 15 18.18 -7.94 -1.55
CA GLN A 15 18.36 -6.83 -2.50
C GLN A 15 19.26 -5.71 -1.97
N GLY A 16 19.81 -5.84 -0.76
CA GLY A 16 20.69 -4.84 -0.15
C GLY A 16 20.01 -3.49 0.11
N LYS A 17 18.70 -3.50 0.38
CA LYS A 17 17.89 -2.30 0.65
C LYS A 17 17.85 -1.98 2.14
N LYS A 18 17.58 -0.72 2.49
CA LYS A 18 17.46 -0.26 3.89
C LYS A 18 16.03 -0.27 4.42
N SER A 19 15.05 -0.45 3.54
CA SER A 19 13.63 -0.42 3.85
C SER A 19 12.89 -1.42 2.96
N ASN A 20 11.87 -2.08 3.51
CA ASN A 20 10.96 -2.93 2.73
C ASN A 20 10.36 -2.17 1.54
N TYR A 21 10.10 -0.88 1.72
CA TYR A 21 9.49 -0.02 0.71
C TYR A 21 10.42 0.25 -0.51
N ASP A 22 11.72 0.00 -0.38
CA ASP A 22 12.69 0.23 -1.46
C ASP A 22 12.89 -1.03 -2.33
N THR A 23 12.14 -2.10 -2.05
CA THR A 23 12.17 -3.36 -2.80
C THR A 23 11.26 -3.30 -4.03
N ASP A 24 11.48 -4.22 -4.96
CA ASP A 24 10.59 -4.50 -6.09
C ASP A 24 9.13 -4.81 -5.68
N VAL A 25 8.89 -5.24 -4.45
CA VAL A 25 7.54 -5.47 -3.91
C VAL A 25 6.72 -4.18 -3.82
N PHE A 26 7.34 -3.05 -3.44
CA PHE A 26 6.64 -1.79 -3.18
C PHE A 26 6.94 -0.68 -4.19
N THR A 27 8.13 -0.67 -4.78
CA THR A 27 8.56 0.40 -5.69
C THR A 27 7.61 0.67 -6.87
N PRO A 28 6.92 -0.32 -7.50
CA PRO A 28 5.92 -0.03 -8.52
C PRO A 28 4.77 0.85 -8.02
N PHE A 29 4.25 0.56 -6.82
CA PHE A 29 3.18 1.34 -6.20
C PHE A 29 3.67 2.73 -5.81
N ILE A 30 4.84 2.81 -5.19
CA ILE A 30 5.43 4.10 -4.77
C ILE A 30 5.59 5.02 -5.97
N ASN A 31 6.16 4.50 -7.06
CA ASN A 31 6.37 5.26 -8.29
C ASN A 31 5.04 5.69 -8.94
N PHE A 32 4.05 4.79 -8.97
CA PHE A 32 2.72 5.12 -9.49
C PHE A 32 2.04 6.23 -8.68
N ILE A 33 2.04 6.11 -7.35
CA ILE A 33 1.42 7.10 -6.45
C ILE A 33 2.15 8.44 -6.56
N ALA A 34 3.49 8.44 -6.53
CA ALA A 34 4.29 9.65 -6.63
C ALA A 34 4.04 10.39 -7.96
N LYS A 35 3.97 9.63 -9.08
CA LYS A 35 3.65 10.17 -10.40
C LYS A 35 2.26 10.80 -10.45
N GLU A 36 1.24 10.11 -9.94
CA GLU A 36 -0.13 10.62 -9.94
C GLU A 36 -0.30 11.84 -9.02
N ALA A 37 0.42 11.86 -7.89
CA ALA A 37 0.44 12.97 -6.95
C ALA A 37 1.35 14.14 -7.42
N LYS A 38 2.14 13.96 -8.48
CA LYS A 38 3.13 14.92 -8.97
C LYS A 38 4.15 15.33 -7.90
N VAL A 39 4.59 14.36 -7.11
CA VAL A 39 5.61 14.54 -6.06
C VAL A 39 6.80 13.62 -6.32
N GLU A 40 7.94 13.94 -5.72
CA GLU A 40 9.15 13.12 -5.78
C GLU A 40 9.34 12.38 -4.45
N TYR A 41 9.38 11.04 -4.52
CA TYR A 41 9.60 10.20 -3.33
C TYR A 41 11.04 10.38 -2.81
N GLY A 42 11.19 10.56 -1.50
CA GLY A 42 12.46 10.80 -0.82
C GLY A 42 12.82 12.28 -0.63
N LYS A 43 11.99 13.22 -1.11
CA LYS A 43 12.21 14.67 -0.94
C LYS A 43 11.47 15.26 0.25
N ASN A 44 10.33 14.70 0.63
CA ASN A 44 9.50 15.22 1.68
C ASN A 44 8.95 14.09 2.55
N GLU A 45 9.40 14.04 3.80
CA GLU A 45 9.06 12.97 4.72
C GLU A 45 7.54 12.76 4.89
N LYS A 46 6.74 13.85 4.92
CA LYS A 46 5.28 13.73 5.07
C LYS A 46 4.65 13.08 3.84
N GLN A 47 5.12 13.43 2.64
CA GLN A 47 4.66 12.83 1.39
C GLN A 47 5.12 11.38 1.29
N ASP A 48 6.37 11.09 1.68
CA ASP A 48 6.93 9.75 1.68
C ASP A 48 6.17 8.81 2.62
N VAL A 49 5.80 9.30 3.81
CA VAL A 49 4.93 8.55 4.73
C VAL A 49 3.56 8.32 4.10
N ALA A 50 2.97 9.33 3.46
CA ALA A 50 1.66 9.18 2.82
C ALA A 50 1.69 8.17 1.66
N ILE A 51 2.70 8.21 0.82
CA ILE A 51 2.90 7.25 -0.27
C ILE A 51 3.02 5.83 0.28
N ARG A 52 3.86 5.62 1.30
CA ARG A 52 4.02 4.32 1.97
C ARG A 52 2.72 3.80 2.59
N VAL A 53 1.96 4.68 3.26
CA VAL A 53 0.66 4.33 3.85
C VAL A 53 -0.35 3.92 2.78
N VAL A 54 -0.42 4.64 1.66
CA VAL A 54 -1.34 4.33 0.56
C VAL A 54 -0.95 3.00 -0.11
N ALA A 55 0.34 2.79 -0.40
CA ALA A 55 0.85 1.57 -1.01
C ALA A 55 0.63 0.31 -0.16
N ASP A 56 0.85 0.40 1.15
CA ASP A 56 0.63 -0.70 2.08
C ASP A 56 -0.87 -1.02 2.22
N HIS A 57 -1.68 0.01 2.43
CA HIS A 57 -3.09 -0.17 2.73
C HIS A 57 -3.93 -0.64 1.55
N VAL A 58 -3.55 -0.33 0.30
CA VAL A 58 -4.23 -0.92 -0.84
C VAL A 58 -4.05 -2.45 -0.85
N ARG A 59 -2.84 -2.97 -0.58
CA ARG A 59 -2.57 -4.41 -0.54
C ARG A 59 -3.43 -5.10 0.52
N ALA A 60 -3.46 -4.54 1.73
CA ALA A 60 -4.24 -5.08 2.84
C ALA A 60 -5.75 -5.08 2.57
N VAL A 61 -6.28 -3.97 2.03
CA VAL A 61 -7.72 -3.85 1.73
C VAL A 61 -8.10 -4.72 0.54
N SER A 62 -7.26 -4.80 -0.49
CA SER A 62 -7.50 -5.64 -1.67
C SER A 62 -7.59 -7.11 -1.30
N PHE A 63 -6.62 -7.65 -0.56
CA PHE A 63 -6.68 -9.05 -0.10
C PHE A 63 -7.90 -9.30 0.79
N ALA A 64 -8.15 -8.44 1.78
CA ALA A 64 -9.27 -8.65 2.69
C ALA A 64 -10.62 -8.69 1.95
N ILE A 65 -10.84 -7.79 0.99
CA ILE A 65 -12.06 -7.78 0.17
C ILE A 65 -12.12 -9.01 -0.75
N SER A 66 -10.99 -9.39 -1.37
CA SER A 66 -10.91 -10.58 -2.22
C SER A 66 -11.23 -11.87 -1.46
N ASP A 67 -10.85 -11.95 -0.18
CA ASP A 67 -11.17 -13.07 0.72
C ASP A 67 -12.59 -13.01 1.31
N GLY A 68 -13.43 -12.07 0.83
CA GLY A 68 -14.83 -11.94 1.21
C GLY A 68 -15.08 -11.10 2.46
N GLN A 69 -14.05 -10.48 3.06
CA GLN A 69 -14.21 -9.58 4.20
C GLN A 69 -14.46 -8.15 3.73
N LEU A 70 -15.72 -7.72 3.82
CA LEU A 70 -16.14 -6.39 3.41
C LEU A 70 -16.01 -5.35 4.54
N PRO A 71 -15.72 -4.07 4.21
CA PRO A 71 -15.74 -2.98 5.19
C PRO A 71 -17.10 -2.85 5.89
N SER A 72 -17.11 -2.81 7.23
CA SER A 72 -18.34 -2.80 8.04
C SER A 72 -18.20 -1.90 9.29
N ASN A 73 -19.28 -1.76 10.08
CA ASN A 73 -19.28 -0.97 11.31
C ASN A 73 -18.68 -1.74 12.51
N THR A 74 -18.46 -3.06 12.42
CA THR A 74 -18.10 -3.93 13.54
C THR A 74 -17.06 -4.99 13.15
N GLY A 75 -16.40 -5.61 14.13
CA GLY A 75 -15.49 -6.74 13.91
C GLY A 75 -14.35 -6.46 12.91
N ALA A 76 -13.99 -7.48 12.12
CA ALA A 76 -12.93 -7.38 11.10
C ALA A 76 -13.25 -6.31 10.02
N GLY A 77 -14.52 -6.20 9.62
CA GLY A 77 -14.96 -5.18 8.66
C GLY A 77 -14.71 -3.75 9.14
N TYR A 78 -14.80 -3.49 10.45
CA TYR A 78 -14.44 -2.18 11.03
C TYR A 78 -12.94 -1.88 10.89
N VAL A 79 -12.09 -2.89 11.08
CA VAL A 79 -10.63 -2.76 10.91
C VAL A 79 -10.29 -2.46 9.45
N ILE A 80 -10.86 -3.21 8.50
CA ILE A 80 -10.66 -3.00 7.05
C ILE A 80 -11.11 -1.59 6.66
N ARG A 81 -12.28 -1.14 7.16
CA ARG A 81 -12.75 0.22 6.91
C ARG A 81 -11.78 1.27 7.47
N ARG A 82 -11.22 1.06 8.67
CA ARG A 82 -10.23 1.99 9.26
C ARG A 82 -8.96 2.08 8.42
N ILE A 83 -8.47 0.95 7.92
CA ILE A 83 -7.30 0.89 7.04
C ILE A 83 -7.58 1.67 5.74
N LEU A 84 -8.72 1.38 5.08
CA LEU A 84 -9.12 2.09 3.87
C LEU A 84 -9.26 3.60 4.10
N ARG A 85 -9.95 4.01 5.17
CA ARG A 85 -10.11 5.44 5.51
C ARG A 85 -8.78 6.12 5.83
N ARG A 86 -7.83 5.41 6.45
CA ARG A 86 -6.49 5.93 6.69
C ARG A 86 -5.77 6.19 5.37
N ALA A 87 -5.81 5.26 4.43
CA ALA A 87 -5.20 5.43 3.11
C ALA A 87 -5.79 6.65 2.38
N VAL A 88 -7.13 6.73 2.32
CA VAL A 88 -7.85 7.86 1.69
C VAL A 88 -7.51 9.19 2.35
N ARG A 89 -7.46 9.24 3.69
CA ARG A 89 -7.07 10.46 4.41
C ARG A 89 -5.66 10.91 4.05
N TYR A 90 -4.69 10.00 4.02
CA TYR A 90 -3.30 10.37 3.71
C TYR A 90 -3.15 10.83 2.26
N ALA A 91 -3.80 10.14 1.32
CA ALA A 91 -3.90 10.56 -0.07
C ALA A 91 -4.47 11.99 -0.20
N PHE A 92 -5.57 12.30 0.49
CA PHE A 92 -6.21 13.62 0.44
C PHE A 92 -5.38 14.72 1.13
N SER A 93 -4.88 14.45 2.34
CA SER A 93 -4.25 15.47 3.19
C SER A 93 -2.81 15.80 2.81
N TYR A 94 -2.08 14.84 2.23
CA TYR A 94 -0.62 14.99 2.02
C TYR A 94 -0.19 14.83 0.56
N LEU A 95 -1.02 14.23 -0.29
CA LEU A 95 -0.73 14.00 -1.72
C LEU A 95 -1.68 14.74 -2.65
N ASP A 96 -2.55 15.58 -2.09
CA ASP A 96 -3.49 16.45 -2.79
C ASP A 96 -4.51 15.75 -3.72
N PHE A 97 -4.74 14.44 -3.53
CA PHE A 97 -5.78 13.73 -4.26
C PHE A 97 -7.17 14.22 -3.84
N LYS A 98 -7.90 14.88 -4.75
CA LYS A 98 -9.28 15.38 -4.50
C LYS A 98 -10.37 14.41 -4.94
N GLU A 99 -10.03 13.43 -5.75
CA GLU A 99 -10.95 12.44 -6.29
C GLU A 99 -10.62 11.03 -5.76
N PRO A 100 -11.58 10.08 -5.81
CA PRO A 100 -11.31 8.69 -5.46
C PRO A 100 -10.10 8.14 -6.24
N PHE A 101 -9.07 7.71 -5.51
CA PHE A 101 -7.80 7.28 -6.10
C PHE A 101 -7.48 5.80 -5.87
N MET A 102 -7.87 5.23 -4.72
CA MET A 102 -7.44 3.89 -4.29
C MET A 102 -7.70 2.78 -5.32
N TYR A 103 -8.83 2.82 -6.03
CA TYR A 103 -9.18 1.79 -7.02
C TYR A 103 -8.19 1.72 -8.19
N ARG A 104 -7.47 2.81 -8.49
CA ARG A 104 -6.48 2.86 -9.59
C ARG A 104 -5.25 1.99 -9.31
N LEU A 105 -4.97 1.70 -8.04
CA LEU A 105 -3.87 0.84 -7.62
C LEU A 105 -4.24 -0.66 -7.68
N VAL A 106 -5.54 -0.99 -7.76
CA VAL A 106 -6.01 -2.38 -7.75
C VAL A 106 -5.55 -3.17 -8.99
N PRO A 107 -5.61 -2.63 -10.22
CA PRO A 107 -5.07 -3.34 -11.39
C PRO A 107 -3.57 -3.61 -11.28
N LEU A 108 -2.80 -2.63 -10.79
CA LEU A 108 -1.35 -2.78 -10.57
C LEU A 108 -1.05 -3.90 -9.55
N PHE A 109 -1.87 -3.97 -8.50
CA PHE A 109 -1.78 -5.03 -7.50
C PHE A 109 -2.15 -6.41 -8.04
N ALA A 110 -3.25 -6.50 -8.79
CA ALA A 110 -3.67 -7.75 -9.41
C ALA A 110 -2.62 -8.27 -10.41
N ASP A 111 -1.97 -7.38 -11.17
CA ASP A 111 -0.91 -7.77 -12.10
C ASP A 111 0.34 -8.27 -11.37
N GLN A 112 0.77 -7.61 -10.28
CA GLN A 112 1.91 -8.05 -9.48
C GLN A 112 1.73 -9.46 -8.91
N LEU A 113 0.49 -9.85 -8.57
CA LEU A 113 0.17 -11.14 -7.96
C LEU A 113 -0.41 -12.16 -8.93
N LYS A 114 -0.39 -11.88 -10.24
CA LYS A 114 -1.02 -12.73 -11.25
C LYS A 114 -0.47 -14.15 -11.30
N GLU A 115 0.80 -14.34 -10.93
CA GLU A 115 1.50 -15.63 -10.97
C GLU A 115 1.50 -16.37 -9.62
N VAL A 116 0.79 -15.83 -8.62
CA VAL A 116 0.61 -16.42 -7.30
C VAL A 116 -0.75 -17.11 -7.23
#